data_AF-A0A4D6Y3V6-F1
#
_entry.id   AF-A0A4D6Y3V6-F1
#
_cell.length_a   1.000
_cell.length_b   1.000
_cell.length_c   1.000
_cell.angle_alpha   90.00
_cell.angle_beta   90.00
_cell.angle_gamma   90.00
#
_symmetry.space_group_name_H-M   'P 1'
#
loop_
_entity.id
_entity.type
_entity.pdbx_description
1 polymer ?
#
loop_
_entity_poly.entity_id
_entity_poly.type
_entity_poly.pdbx_seq_one_letter_code
_entity_poly.pdbx_strand_id
1 'polypeptide(L)'
;MKQLLNFVPIFSFFIVYKFYNIFLASTILMILTISVCILFKVVFNNIDKMDYINCICVLFFGSLTLLFHNSNYIKWKVTIIYLFLFLSFLINHLLIKKPLIQQLLGKQIRLTDSSWNILNIIWSIFFLICAIINLYVMFYFSESMWVLFKVFGLTFLTLFFIFINIIYIYYLTSRNK
;
A
#
# COMPACT_ATOMS: atom_id res chain seq x y z
N MET A 1 -13.43 8.64 12.71
CA MET A 1 -14.43 8.99 11.67
C MET A 1 -13.79 9.30 10.31
N LYS A 2 -12.75 10.14 10.22
CA LYS A 2 -12.06 10.44 8.94
C LYS A 2 -11.63 9.19 8.14
N GLN A 3 -10.97 8.22 8.77
CA GLN A 3 -10.51 7.00 8.09
C GLN A 3 -11.63 6.17 7.46
N LEU A 4 -12.86 6.20 7.99
CA LEU A 4 -14.00 5.47 7.41
C LEU A 4 -14.38 6.03 6.03
N LEU A 5 -14.27 7.35 5.85
CA LEU A 5 -14.55 8.01 4.56
C LEU A 5 -13.56 7.58 3.48
N ASN A 6 -12.32 7.22 3.84
CA ASN A 6 -11.32 6.72 2.90
C ASN A 6 -11.64 5.32 2.34
N PHE A 7 -12.53 4.56 3.00
CA PHE A 7 -12.98 3.26 2.49
C PHE A 7 -14.10 3.40 1.45
N VAL A 8 -14.84 4.52 1.42
CA VAL A 8 -15.97 4.72 0.51
C VAL A 8 -15.58 4.56 -0.97
N PRO A 9 -14.50 5.19 -1.47
CA PRO A 9 -14.10 5.02 -2.86
C PRO A 9 -13.67 3.58 -3.19
N ILE A 10 -13.05 2.88 -2.23
CA ILE A 10 -12.56 1.51 -2.40
C ILE A 10 -13.74 0.53 -2.49
N PHE A 11 -14.71 0.64 -1.57
CA PHE A 11 -15.92 -0.19 -1.60
C PHE A 11 -16.73 0.06 -2.87
N SER A 12 -16.92 1.32 -3.25
CA SER A 12 -17.65 1.67 -4.46
C SER A 12 -16.97 1.13 -5.71
N PHE A 13 -15.65 1.25 -5.83
CA PHE A 13 -14.88 0.64 -6.92
C PHE A 13 -15.16 -0.86 -7.03
N PHE A 14 -15.17 -1.57 -5.91
CA PHE A 14 -15.37 -3.02 -5.91
C PHE A 14 -16.80 -3.41 -6.32
N ILE A 15 -17.80 -2.68 -5.82
CA ILE A 15 -19.21 -2.87 -6.18
C ILE A 15 -19.40 -2.65 -7.68
N VAL A 16 -18.94 -1.51 -8.18
CA VAL A 16 -19.07 -1.15 -9.59
C VAL A 16 -18.32 -2.14 -10.48
N TYR A 17 -17.10 -2.53 -10.10
CA TYR A 17 -16.32 -3.50 -10.84
C TYR A 17 -17.02 -4.86 -10.95
N LYS A 18 -17.75 -5.28 -9.90
CA LYS A 18 -18.48 -6.55 -9.89
C LYS A 18 -19.67 -6.56 -10.86
N PHE A 19 -20.33 -5.42 -11.08
CA PHE A 19 -21.50 -5.31 -11.95
C PHE A 19 -21.18 -4.82 -13.36
N TYR A 20 -20.07 -4.11 -13.54
CA TYR A 20 -19.67 -3.49 -14.80
C TYR A 20 -18.24 -3.89 -15.17
N ASN A 21 -17.40 -2.91 -15.47
CA ASN A 21 -16.04 -3.07 -15.95
C ASN A 21 -15.09 -2.09 -15.24
N ILE A 22 -13.78 -2.32 -15.37
CA ILE A 22 -12.76 -1.56 -14.64
C ILE A 22 -12.70 -0.08 -15.01
N PHE A 23 -13.16 0.30 -16.20
CA PHE A 23 -13.22 1.70 -16.64
C PHE A 23 -14.30 2.47 -15.89
N LEU A 24 -15.49 1.89 -15.74
CA LEU A 24 -16.57 2.52 -14.97
C LEU A 24 -16.26 2.47 -13.47
N ALA A 25 -15.62 1.40 -13.01
CA ALA A 25 -15.11 1.33 -11.65
C ALA A 25 -14.07 2.43 -11.37
N SER A 26 -13.13 2.67 -12.30
CA SER A 26 -12.08 3.67 -12.13
C SER A 26 -12.62 5.11 -12.20
N THR A 27 -13.58 5.42 -13.06
CA THR A 27 -14.26 6.73 -13.07
C THR A 27 -14.93 7.02 -11.73
N ILE A 28 -15.71 6.06 -11.22
CA ILE A 28 -16.41 6.22 -9.94
C ILE A 28 -15.42 6.34 -8.79
N LEU A 29 -14.33 5.56 -8.80
CA LEU A 29 -13.27 5.68 -7.81
C LEU A 29 -12.68 7.10 -7.83
N MET A 30 -12.33 7.65 -9.00
CA MET A 30 -11.77 9.00 -9.10
C MET A 30 -12.73 10.07 -8.59
N ILE A 31 -13.99 10.04 -9.03
CA ILE A 31 -15.02 10.99 -8.60
C ILE A 31 -15.16 10.95 -7.07
N LEU A 32 -15.30 9.76 -6.49
CA LEU A 32 -15.45 9.61 -5.05
C LEU A 32 -14.20 10.04 -4.29
N THR A 33 -12.99 9.75 -4.78
CA THR A 33 -11.76 10.23 -4.12
C THR A 33 -11.65 11.75 -4.12
N ILE A 34 -12.07 12.42 -5.20
CA ILE A 34 -12.15 13.88 -5.24
C ILE A 34 -13.18 14.37 -4.23
N SER A 35 -14.39 13.80 -4.23
CA SER A 35 -15.45 14.17 -3.29
C SER A 35 -15.01 14.03 -1.84
N VAL A 36 -14.33 12.92 -1.48
CA VAL A 36 -13.79 12.70 -0.14
C VAL A 36 -12.72 13.73 0.20
N CYS A 37 -11.81 14.06 -0.73
CA CYS A 37 -10.80 15.10 -0.49
C CYS A 37 -11.41 16.49 -0.29
N ILE A 38 -12.43 16.84 -1.08
CA ILE A 38 -13.16 18.10 -0.91
C ILE A 38 -13.88 18.12 0.43
N LEU A 39 -14.55 17.02 0.81
CA LEU A 39 -15.19 16.88 2.12
C LEU A 39 -14.18 17.03 3.26
N PHE A 40 -12.98 16.46 3.15
CA PHE A 40 -11.92 16.66 4.14
C PHE A 40 -11.48 18.11 4.24
N LYS A 41 -11.35 18.80 3.11
CA LYS A 41 -11.01 20.22 3.09
C LYS A 41 -12.10 21.08 3.73
N VAL A 42 -13.37 20.83 3.41
CA VAL A 42 -14.50 21.67 3.85
C VAL A 42 -14.88 21.39 5.30
N VAL A 43 -14.99 20.11 5.69
CA VAL A 43 -15.49 19.72 7.01
C VAL A 43 -14.38 19.75 8.07
N PHE A 44 -13.17 19.32 7.70
CA PHE A 44 -12.10 19.13 8.67
C PHE A 44 -10.95 20.15 8.54
N ASN A 45 -11.01 21.02 7.52
CA ASN A 45 -10.04 22.08 7.23
C ASN A 45 -8.56 21.63 7.19
N ASN A 46 -8.33 20.33 7.08
CA ASN A 46 -7.02 19.70 7.08
C ASN A 46 -7.09 18.42 6.25
N ILE A 47 -6.21 18.34 5.26
CA ILE A 47 -5.98 17.14 4.47
C ILE A 47 -4.62 16.60 4.88
N ASP A 48 -4.58 15.33 5.30
CA ASP A 48 -3.33 14.69 5.63
C ASP A 48 -2.48 14.54 4.35
N LYS A 49 -1.16 14.74 4.46
CA LYS A 49 -0.25 14.65 3.31
C LYS A 49 -0.40 13.33 2.54
N MET A 50 -0.62 12.23 3.27
CA MET A 50 -0.84 10.91 2.68
C MET A 50 -2.14 10.81 1.89
N ASP A 51 -3.23 11.42 2.36
CA ASP A 51 -4.51 11.42 1.64
C ASP A 51 -4.42 12.26 0.36
N TYR A 52 -3.68 13.38 0.42
CA TYR A 52 -3.43 14.21 -0.76
C TYR A 52 -2.61 13.47 -1.84
N ILE A 53 -1.53 12.78 -1.43
CA ILE A 53 -0.72 11.95 -2.33
C ILE A 53 -1.57 10.83 -2.93
N ASN A 54 -2.38 10.16 -2.12
CA ASN A 54 -3.28 9.10 -2.58
C ASN A 54 -4.27 9.61 -3.63
N CYS A 55 -4.87 10.78 -3.43
CA CYS A 55 -5.79 11.41 -4.37
C CYS A 55 -5.11 11.70 -5.71
N ILE A 56 -3.92 12.34 -5.69
CA ILE A 56 -3.14 12.61 -6.90
C ILE A 56 -2.81 11.32 -7.63
N CYS A 57 -2.32 10.29 -6.93
CA CYS A 57 -2.01 9.01 -7.56
C CYS A 57 -3.25 8.35 -8.17
N VAL A 58 -4.39 8.39 -7.49
CA VAL A 58 -5.65 7.87 -8.01
C VAL A 58 -6.05 8.59 -9.30
N LEU A 59 -6.00 9.91 -9.31
CA LEU A 59 -6.36 10.70 -10.49
C LEU A 59 -5.38 10.48 -11.64
N PHE A 60 -4.09 10.40 -11.35
CA PHE A 60 -3.05 10.16 -12.35
C PHE A 60 -3.20 8.78 -13.00
N PHE A 61 -3.23 7.70 -12.21
CA PHE A 61 -3.36 6.35 -12.77
C PHE A 61 -4.76 6.06 -13.32
N GLY A 62 -5.81 6.64 -12.72
CA GLY A 62 -7.19 6.51 -13.19
C GLY A 62 -7.41 7.23 -14.52
N SER A 63 -6.89 8.45 -14.68
CA SER A 63 -6.97 9.18 -15.96
C SER A 63 -6.19 8.47 -17.06
N LEU A 64 -4.99 7.97 -16.79
CA LEU A 64 -4.24 7.12 -17.72
C LEU A 64 -5.04 5.88 -18.15
N THR A 65 -5.72 5.24 -17.20
CA THR A 65 -6.55 4.05 -17.47
C THR A 65 -7.70 4.36 -18.44
N LEU A 66 -8.31 5.55 -18.32
CA LEU A 66 -9.41 5.97 -19.19
C LEU A 66 -8.91 6.47 -20.55
N LEU A 67 -7.90 7.33 -20.56
CA LEU A 67 -7.37 7.95 -21.78
C LEU A 67 -6.82 6.90 -22.76
N PHE A 68 -6.09 5.92 -22.23
CA PHE A 68 -5.50 4.86 -23.04
C PHE A 68 -6.36 3.60 -23.12
N HIS A 69 -7.57 3.61 -22.52
CA HIS A 69 -8.46 2.46 -22.43
C HIS A 69 -7.73 1.16 -22.06
N ASN A 70 -6.79 1.26 -21.11
CA ASN A 70 -5.91 0.15 -20.75
C ASN A 70 -5.86 -0.01 -19.23
N SER A 71 -6.36 -1.16 -18.75
CA SER A 71 -6.42 -1.46 -17.32
C SER A 71 -5.05 -1.67 -16.68
N ASN A 72 -3.99 -1.81 -17.46
CA ASN A 72 -2.64 -2.00 -16.93
C ASN A 72 -2.15 -0.80 -16.11
N TYR A 73 -2.58 0.43 -16.42
CA TYR A 73 -2.11 1.62 -15.68
C TYR A 73 -2.54 1.59 -14.20
N ILE A 74 -3.79 1.19 -13.90
CA ILE A 74 -4.23 1.06 -12.51
C ILE A 74 -3.54 -0.12 -11.79
N LYS A 75 -3.11 -1.14 -12.55
CA LYS A 75 -2.36 -2.29 -12.00
C LYS A 75 -0.93 -1.92 -11.64
N TRP A 76 -0.25 -1.18 -12.51
CA TRP A 76 1.12 -0.69 -12.29
C TRP A 76 1.26 0.20 -11.05
N LYS A 77 0.20 0.95 -10.69
CA LYS A 77 0.17 1.72 -9.43
C LYS A 77 0.63 0.89 -8.24
N VAL A 78 0.15 -0.35 -8.12
CA VAL A 78 0.45 -1.24 -6.98
C VAL A 78 1.93 -1.62 -6.97
N THR A 79 2.48 -2.02 -8.13
CA THR A 79 3.90 -2.36 -8.27
C THR A 79 4.81 -1.18 -7.93
N ILE A 80 4.49 0.01 -8.45
CA ILE A 80 5.28 1.23 -8.24
C ILE A 80 5.36 1.58 -6.76
N ILE A 81 4.24 1.49 -6.03
CA ILE A 81 4.21 1.75 -4.59
C ILE A 81 5.09 0.75 -3.83
N TYR A 82 4.99 -0.55 -4.13
CA TYR A 82 5.82 -1.55 -3.45
C TYR A 82 7.31 -1.44 -3.77
N LEU A 83 7.67 -1.15 -5.02
CA LEU A 83 9.05 -0.87 -5.38
C LEU A 83 9.56 0.39 -4.68
N PHE A 84 8.77 1.45 -4.63
CA PHE A 84 9.13 2.66 -3.90
C PHE A 84 9.39 2.38 -2.41
N LEU A 85 8.53 1.57 -1.76
CA LEU A 85 8.73 1.15 -0.37
C LEU A 85 9.98 0.28 -0.21
N PHE A 86 10.20 -0.68 -1.11
CA PHE A 86 11.43 -1.49 -1.14
C PHE A 86 12.68 -0.61 -1.19
N LEU A 87 12.74 0.30 -2.17
CA LEU A 87 13.86 1.24 -2.33
C LEU A 87 13.99 2.17 -1.13
N SER A 88 12.90 2.69 -0.58
CA SER A 88 12.94 3.55 0.60
C SER A 88 13.57 2.84 1.80
N PHE A 89 13.19 1.58 2.06
CA PHE A 89 13.78 0.78 3.12
C PHE A 89 15.24 0.41 2.84
N LEU A 90 15.57 0.07 1.59
CA LEU A 90 16.93 -0.33 1.19
C LEU A 90 17.91 0.86 1.22
N ILE A 91 17.51 2.00 0.65
CA ILE A 91 18.30 3.23 0.68
C ILE A 91 18.49 3.70 2.12
N ASN A 92 17.45 3.60 2.96
CA ASN A 92 17.58 3.94 4.37
C ASN A 92 18.57 3.02 5.09
N HIS A 93 18.63 1.73 4.74
CA HIS A 93 19.64 0.82 5.27
C HIS A 93 21.07 1.23 4.89
N LEU A 94 21.28 1.71 3.66
CA LEU A 94 22.61 2.06 3.14
C LEU A 94 23.09 3.45 3.56
N LEU A 95 22.20 4.44 3.62
CA LEU A 95 22.55 5.86 3.80
C LEU A 95 22.23 6.42 5.18
N ILE A 96 21.28 5.83 5.92
CA ILE A 96 20.67 6.46 7.11
C ILE A 96 20.92 5.60 8.34
N LYS A 97 21.50 6.20 9.39
CA LYS A 97 21.86 5.49 10.64
C LYS A 97 20.66 4.98 11.45
N LYS A 98 19.43 5.45 11.17
CA LYS A 98 18.20 5.07 11.87
C LYS A 98 17.24 4.31 10.95
N PRO A 99 17.06 2.99 11.11
CA PRO A 99 16.13 2.20 10.32
C PRO A 99 14.68 2.74 10.35
N LEU A 100 13.99 2.75 9.19
CA LEU A 100 12.61 3.25 9.09
C LEU A 100 11.66 2.49 10.01
N ILE A 101 11.87 1.18 10.13
CA ILE A 101 11.04 0.34 11.00
C ILE A 101 11.20 0.72 12.49
N GLN A 102 12.38 1.22 12.90
CA GLN A 102 12.61 1.74 14.24
C GLN A 102 11.90 3.08 14.46
N GLN A 103 11.76 3.90 13.43
CA GLN A 103 10.97 5.14 13.55
C GLN A 103 9.48 4.85 13.74
N LEU A 104 8.98 3.76 13.14
CA LEU A 104 7.60 3.32 13.25
C LEU A 104 7.30 2.61 14.59
N LEU A 105 8.16 1.69 15.00
CA LEU A 105 7.91 0.79 16.15
C LEU A 105 8.78 1.08 17.39
N GLY A 106 9.83 1.89 17.28
CA GLY A 106 10.82 2.09 18.34
C GLY A 106 10.32 2.80 19.59
N LYS A 107 9.12 3.40 19.54
CA LYS A 107 8.45 3.93 20.74
C LYS A 107 7.87 2.82 21.63
N GLN A 108 7.56 1.67 21.04
CA GLN A 108 6.85 0.58 21.70
C GLN A 108 7.79 -0.57 22.07
N ILE A 109 8.91 -0.72 21.36
CA ILE A 109 9.79 -1.88 21.46
C ILE A 109 11.24 -1.39 21.58
N ARG A 110 12.02 -1.98 22.50
CA ARG A 110 13.46 -1.76 22.63
C ARG A 110 14.22 -2.95 22.06
N LEU A 111 15.01 -2.71 21.02
CA LEU A 111 15.88 -3.69 20.36
C LEU A 111 17.26 -3.07 20.15
N THR A 112 18.28 -3.91 19.99
CA THR A 112 19.63 -3.50 19.60
C THR A 112 19.64 -2.95 18.17
N ASP A 113 20.58 -2.05 17.87
CA ASP A 113 20.68 -1.42 16.53
C ASP A 113 20.88 -2.46 15.41
N SER A 114 21.62 -3.54 15.69
CA SER A 114 21.80 -4.66 14.75
C SER A 114 20.46 -5.35 14.42
N SER A 115 19.62 -5.59 15.43
CA SER A 115 18.29 -6.21 15.25
C SER A 115 17.36 -5.33 14.42
N TRP A 116 17.42 -4.00 14.62
CA TRP A 116 16.65 -3.06 13.83
C TRP A 116 17.06 -3.03 12.36
N ASN A 117 18.35 -3.16 12.08
CA ASN A 117 18.86 -3.23 10.70
C ASN A 117 18.39 -4.51 9.99
N ILE A 118 18.42 -5.65 10.68
CA ILE A 118 17.90 -6.92 10.14
C ILE A 118 16.40 -6.81 9.83
N LEU A 119 15.62 -6.26 10.76
CA LEU A 119 14.19 -6.02 10.52
C LEU A 119 13.96 -5.11 9.31
N ASN A 120 14.74 -4.04 9.18
CA ASN A 120 14.60 -3.13 8.04
C ASN A 120 14.87 -3.82 6.69
N ILE A 121 15.86 -4.72 6.63
CA ILE A 121 16.13 -5.56 5.44
C ILE A 121 14.96 -6.52 5.18
N ILE A 122 14.44 -7.20 6.21
CA ILE A 122 13.30 -8.12 6.09
C ILE A 122 12.08 -7.40 5.49
N TRP A 123 11.78 -6.18 5.95
CA TRP A 123 10.72 -5.35 5.39
C TRP A 123 10.98 -4.92 3.95
N SER A 124 12.22 -4.55 3.62
CA SER A 124 12.62 -4.25 2.25
C SER A 124 12.35 -5.45 1.33
N ILE A 125 12.87 -6.64 1.67
CA ILE A 125 12.68 -7.88 0.91
C ILE A 125 11.19 -8.21 0.76
N PHE A 126 10.39 -8.05 1.81
CA PHE A 126 8.95 -8.29 1.76
C PHE A 126 8.24 -7.40 0.72
N PHE A 127 8.56 -6.10 0.66
CA PHE A 127 7.98 -5.21 -0.35
C PHE A 127 8.43 -5.57 -1.77
N LEU A 128 9.68 -6.01 -1.94
CA LEU A 128 10.16 -6.52 -3.23
C LEU A 128 9.39 -7.79 -3.66
N ILE A 129 9.17 -8.72 -2.73
CA ILE A 129 8.36 -9.93 -2.98
C ILE A 129 6.93 -9.53 -3.38
N CYS A 130 6.30 -8.59 -2.67
CA CYS A 130 4.97 -8.09 -3.03
C CYS A 130 4.93 -7.50 -4.45
N ALA A 131 5.95 -6.72 -4.84
CA ALA A 131 6.05 -6.15 -6.17
C ALA A 131 6.17 -7.24 -7.24
N ILE A 132 7.03 -8.25 -7.02
CA ILE A 132 7.23 -9.38 -7.95
C ILE A 132 5.95 -10.20 -8.08
N ILE A 133 5.30 -10.55 -6.97
CA ILE A 133 4.05 -11.32 -7.01
C ILE A 133 2.95 -10.51 -7.71
N ASN A 134 2.84 -9.21 -7.44
CA ASN A 134 1.86 -8.37 -8.14
C ASN A 134 2.12 -8.30 -9.65
N LEU A 135 3.39 -8.20 -10.08
CA LEU A 135 3.75 -8.27 -11.51
C LEU A 135 3.40 -9.63 -12.12
N TYR A 136 3.70 -10.72 -11.41
CA TYR A 136 3.35 -12.06 -11.85
C TYR A 136 1.83 -12.22 -12.03
N VAL A 137 1.05 -11.82 -11.04
CA VAL A 137 -0.43 -11.87 -11.13
C VAL A 137 -0.94 -10.94 -12.24
N MET A 138 -0.34 -9.77 -12.40
CA MET A 138 -0.72 -8.80 -13.43
C MET A 138 -0.54 -9.34 -14.85
N PHE A 139 0.55 -10.07 -15.14
CA PHE A 139 0.85 -10.56 -16.49
C PHE A 139 0.22 -11.92 -16.82
N TYR A 140 0.07 -12.80 -15.83
CA TYR A 140 -0.34 -14.18 -16.07
C TYR A 140 -1.80 -14.50 -15.72
N PHE A 141 -2.50 -13.61 -15.00
CA PHE A 141 -3.88 -13.85 -14.57
C PHE A 141 -4.87 -12.83 -15.15
N SER A 142 -6.15 -13.21 -15.11
CA SER A 142 -7.25 -12.35 -15.54
C SER A 142 -7.41 -11.13 -14.62
N GLU A 143 -8.09 -10.10 -15.13
CA GLU A 143 -8.34 -8.86 -14.39
C GLU A 143 -9.13 -9.08 -13.10
N SER A 144 -10.13 -9.96 -13.12
CA SER A 144 -10.92 -10.32 -11.93
C SER A 144 -10.07 -10.98 -10.85
N MET A 145 -9.17 -11.88 -11.25
CA MET A 145 -8.22 -12.51 -10.33
C MET A 145 -7.23 -11.49 -9.78
N TRP A 146 -6.77 -10.54 -10.59
CA TRP A 146 -5.91 -9.45 -10.12
C TRP A 146 -6.61 -8.54 -9.10
N VAL A 147 -7.89 -8.16 -9.32
CA VAL A 147 -8.64 -7.34 -8.36
C VAL A 147 -8.83 -8.06 -7.02
N LEU A 148 -9.17 -9.36 -7.05
CA LEU A 148 -9.27 -10.18 -5.84
C LEU A 148 -7.92 -10.33 -5.14
N PHE A 149 -6.86 -10.61 -5.90
CA PHE A 149 -5.50 -10.72 -5.38
C PHE A 149 -5.04 -9.42 -4.74
N LYS A 150 -5.30 -8.26 -5.36
CA LYS A 150 -4.93 -6.96 -4.80
C LYS A 150 -5.62 -6.71 -3.45
N VAL A 151 -6.91 -7.01 -3.35
CA VAL A 151 -7.70 -6.69 -2.16
C VAL A 151 -7.50 -7.71 -1.04
N PHE A 152 -7.53 -9.00 -1.36
CA PHE A 152 -7.49 -10.09 -0.38
C PHE A 152 -6.13 -10.79 -0.33
N GLY A 153 -5.51 -11.05 -1.50
CA GLY A 153 -4.22 -11.73 -1.56
C GLY A 153 -3.10 -10.93 -0.90
N LEU A 154 -2.94 -9.65 -1.30
CA LEU A 154 -1.93 -8.77 -0.71
C LEU A 154 -2.21 -8.46 0.76
N THR A 155 -3.48 -8.31 1.17
CA THR A 155 -3.80 -8.09 2.59
C THR A 155 -3.54 -9.32 3.44
N PHE A 156 -3.83 -10.52 2.94
CA PHE A 156 -3.46 -11.75 3.62
C PHE A 156 -1.94 -11.88 3.74
N LEU A 157 -1.21 -11.58 2.66
CA LEU A 157 0.25 -11.61 2.64
C LEU A 157 0.86 -10.64 3.66
N THR A 158 0.33 -9.41 3.75
CA THR A 158 0.79 -8.42 4.73
C THR A 158 0.47 -8.81 6.16
N LEU A 159 -0.75 -9.32 6.43
CA LEU A 159 -1.13 -9.80 7.76
C LEU A 159 -0.25 -10.97 8.21
N PHE A 160 -0.01 -11.93 7.33
CA PHE A 160 0.86 -13.07 7.60
C PHE A 160 2.30 -12.63 7.90
N PHE A 161 2.83 -11.69 7.11
CA PHE A 161 4.15 -11.13 7.33
C PHE A 161 4.25 -10.35 8.65
N ILE A 162 3.23 -9.56 9.01
CA ILE A 162 3.17 -8.85 10.29
C ILE A 162 3.17 -9.85 11.44
N PHE A 163 2.40 -10.93 11.34
CA PHE A 163 2.35 -11.98 12.36
C PHE A 163 3.73 -12.62 12.57
N ILE A 164 4.43 -12.99 11.48
CA ILE A 164 5.81 -13.50 11.54
C ILE A 164 6.75 -12.47 12.16
N ASN A 165 6.64 -11.19 11.78
CA ASN A 165 7.47 -10.11 12.34
C ASN A 165 7.28 -9.96 13.85
N ILE A 166 6.05 -10.05 14.34
CA ILE A 166 5.74 -9.95 15.77
C ILE A 166 6.43 -11.10 16.52
N ILE A 167 6.32 -12.34 16.02
CA ILE A 167 6.99 -13.51 16.62
C ILE A 167 8.51 -13.30 16.63
N TYR A 168 9.08 -12.84 15.51
CA TYR A 168 10.51 -12.61 15.40
C TYR A 168 11.01 -11.51 16.36
N ILE A 169 10.27 -10.41 16.50
CA ILE A 169 10.55 -9.34 17.47
C ILE A 169 10.45 -9.87 18.90
N TYR A 170 9.44 -10.69 19.20
CA TYR A 170 9.29 -11.29 20.52
C TYR A 170 10.47 -12.20 20.87
N TYR A 171 10.92 -13.02 19.92
CA TYR A 171 12.12 -13.84 20.09
C TYR A 171 13.38 -13.00 20.35
N LEU A 172 13.56 -11.90 19.59
CA LEU A 172 14.71 -10.99 19.77
C LEU A 172 14.68 -10.24 21.11
N THR A 173 13.50 -9.86 21.60
CA THR A 173 13.38 -9.21 22.91
C THR A 173 13.60 -10.19 24.07
N SER A 174 13.18 -11.45 23.94
CA SER A 174 13.44 -12.48 24.95
C SER A 174 14.92 -12.87 25.07
N ARG A 175 15.69 -12.77 23.98
CA ARG A 175 17.12 -13.15 23.96
C ARG A 175 18.06 -12.03 24.46
N ASN A 176 17.58 -10.79 24.45
CA ASN A 176 18.32 -9.61 24.91
C ASN A 176 17.98 -9.20 26.36
N LYS A 177 17.23 -10.02 27.09
CA LYS A 177 17.07 -9.94 28.55
C LYS A 177 18.11 -10.82 29.23
#